data_AF-A0A1Z1FAI4-F1
#
_entry.id   AF-A0A1Z1FAI4-F1
#
_cell.length_a   1.000
_cell.length_b   1.000
_cell.length_c   1.000
_cell.angle_alpha   90.00
_cell.angle_beta   90.00
_cell.angle_gamma   90.00
#
_symmetry.space_group_name_H-M   'P 1'
#
loop_
_entity.id
_entity.type
_entity.pdbx_description
1 polymer ?
#
loop_
_entity_poly.entity_id
_entity_poly.type
_entity_poly.pdbx_seq_one_letter_code
_entity_poly.pdbx_strand_id
1 'polypeptide(L)'
;MGTGFVPYPSAVTHSASTAAVHSYLVSLRALLKISVQVIEIIPPQVATDLMVDLKEPPQSVPLDKFADDVMAPLTVQPDADEIIVEEVEPFRFPERDGTLREIVASMTDSD
;
A
#
# COMPACT_ATOMS: atom_id res chain seq x y z
N MET A 1 2.49 1.20 3.99
CA MET A 1 1.91 -0.09 4.37
C MET A 1 1.40 -0.77 3.12
N GLY A 2 2.31 -1.42 2.38
CA GLY A 2 1.95 -2.31 1.27
C GLY A 2 1.35 -3.63 1.74
N THR A 3 0.42 -3.61 2.71
CA THR A 3 -0.03 -4.81 3.44
C THR A 3 -0.86 -5.77 2.59
N GLY A 4 -1.28 -5.34 1.40
CA GLY A 4 -1.84 -6.22 0.38
C GLY A 4 -0.81 -7.17 -0.24
N PHE A 5 0.49 -6.86 -0.11
CA PHE A 5 1.60 -7.59 -0.72
C PHE A 5 2.60 -8.13 0.31
N VAL A 6 2.82 -7.40 1.40
CA VAL A 6 3.63 -7.83 2.56
C VAL A 6 2.75 -7.88 3.80
N PRO A 7 2.42 -9.07 4.34
CA PRO A 7 1.58 -9.16 5.53
C PRO A 7 2.27 -8.57 6.76
N TYR A 8 1.52 -7.85 7.58
CA TYR A 8 1.99 -7.34 8.86
C TYR A 8 1.58 -8.29 10.00
N PRO A 9 2.52 -8.95 10.71
CA PRO A 9 2.21 -10.01 11.67
C PRO A 9 1.28 -9.60 12.82
N SER A 10 1.36 -8.37 13.31
CA SER A 10 0.47 -7.86 14.37
C SER A 10 -0.90 -7.40 13.86
N ALA A 11 -1.12 -7.39 12.54
CA ALA A 11 -2.37 -6.96 11.90
C ALA A 11 -2.84 -7.96 10.83
N VAL A 12 -2.98 -9.24 11.21
CA VAL A 12 -3.29 -10.35 10.29
C VAL A 12 -4.60 -10.17 9.51
N THR A 13 -5.70 -9.79 10.19
CA THR A 13 -7.01 -9.61 9.55
C THR A 13 -7.02 -8.41 8.61
N HIS A 14 -6.31 -7.34 8.99
CA HIS A 14 -6.13 -6.18 8.13
C HIS A 14 -5.36 -6.57 6.86
N SER A 15 -4.21 -7.25 7.01
CA SER A 15 -3.38 -7.71 5.88
C SER A 15 -4.16 -8.59 4.91
N ALA A 16 -4.90 -9.58 5.43
CA ALA A 16 -5.76 -10.45 4.63
C ALA A 16 -6.83 -9.66 3.86
N SER A 17 -7.46 -8.68 4.51
CA SER A 17 -8.48 -7.83 3.88
C SER A 17 -7.89 -6.96 2.77
N THR A 18 -6.71 -6.36 3.00
CA THR A 18 -6.03 -5.55 1.99
C THR A 18 -5.56 -6.39 0.80
N ALA A 19 -5.08 -7.62 1.02
CA ALA A 19 -4.72 -8.54 -0.06
C ALA A 19 -5.94 -8.98 -0.88
N ALA A 20 -7.09 -9.18 -0.22
CA ALA A 20 -8.34 -9.48 -0.91
C ALA A 20 -8.82 -8.31 -1.79
N VAL A 21 -8.66 -7.06 -1.32
CA VAL A 21 -8.95 -5.86 -2.12
C VAL A 21 -8.07 -5.82 -3.37
N HIS A 22 -6.76 -6.04 -3.25
CA HIS A 22 -5.87 -6.07 -4.42
C HIS A 22 -6.35 -7.09 -5.48
N SER A 23 -6.59 -8.34 -5.06
CA SER A 23 -7.09 -9.40 -5.95
C SER A 23 -8.43 -9.05 -6.59
N TYR A 24 -9.34 -8.42 -5.83
CA TYR A 24 -10.62 -7.95 -6.33
C TYR A 24 -10.45 -6.85 -7.39
N LEU A 25 -9.58 -5.86 -7.16
CA LEU A 25 -9.37 -4.75 -8.10
C LEU A 25 -8.70 -5.19 -9.40
N VAL A 26 -7.76 -6.15 -9.35
CA VAL A 26 -7.19 -6.79 -10.55
C VAL A 26 -8.28 -7.46 -11.38
N SER A 27 -9.16 -8.21 -10.72
CA SER A 27 -10.29 -8.86 -11.39
C SER A 27 -11.29 -7.85 -11.97
N LEU A 28 -11.56 -6.78 -11.23
CA LEU A 28 -12.50 -5.74 -11.62
C LEU A 28 -12.00 -4.96 -12.84
N ARG A 29 -10.70 -4.62 -12.92
CA ARG A 29 -10.09 -4.02 -14.12
C ARG A 29 -10.32 -4.88 -15.36
N ALA A 30 -10.06 -6.19 -15.24
CA ALA A 30 -10.24 -7.13 -16.34
C ALA A 30 -11.70 -7.24 -16.83
N LEU A 31 -12.68 -7.03 -15.94
CA LEU A 31 -14.10 -7.03 -16.28
C LEU A 31 -14.59 -5.70 -16.86
N LEU A 32 -14.08 -4.57 -16.36
CA LEU A 32 -14.59 -3.24 -16.70
C LEU A 32 -13.94 -2.61 -17.94
N LYS A 33 -12.70 -2.99 -18.30
CA LYS A 33 -11.89 -2.68 -19.50
C LYS A 33 -11.89 -1.23 -20.04
N ILE A 34 -13.06 -0.68 -20.36
CA ILE A 34 -13.26 0.63 -21.02
C ILE A 34 -14.44 1.43 -20.45
N SER A 35 -15.24 0.86 -19.57
CA SER A 35 -16.42 1.55 -19.01
C SER A 35 -16.04 2.51 -17.87
N VAL A 36 -15.07 2.12 -17.04
CA VAL A 36 -14.60 2.87 -15.87
C VAL A 36 -13.15 2.48 -15.62
N GLN A 37 -12.31 3.46 -15.28
CA GLN A 37 -10.95 3.21 -14.81
C GLN A 37 -10.97 2.80 -13.33
N VAL A 38 -10.20 1.77 -13.00
CA VAL A 38 -10.06 1.27 -11.63
C VAL A 38 -8.60 1.39 -11.24
N ILE A 39 -8.32 2.26 -10.28
CA ILE A 39 -6.96 2.56 -9.81
C ILE A 39 -6.86 2.13 -8.35
N GLU A 40 -5.85 1.36 -8.00
CA GLU A 40 -5.54 1.01 -6.61
C GLU A 40 -4.51 1.98 -6.03
N ILE A 41 -4.81 2.58 -4.89
CA ILE A 41 -3.86 3.43 -4.15
C ILE A 41 -3.25 2.60 -3.02
N ILE A 42 -1.92 2.50 -2.97
CA ILE A 42 -1.21 1.73 -1.97
C ILE A 42 -0.59 2.70 -0.95
N PRO A 43 -1.17 2.87 0.24
CA PRO A 43 -0.76 3.91 1.18
C PRO A 43 0.45 3.51 2.03
N PRO A 44 1.31 4.47 2.44
CA PRO A 44 2.31 4.28 3.48
C PRO A 44 1.66 4.24 4.87
N GLN A 45 2.45 4.23 5.94
CA GLN A 45 1.92 4.60 7.25
C GLN A 45 1.70 6.11 7.23
N VAL A 46 0.45 6.57 7.35
CA VAL A 46 0.13 8.01 7.28
C VAL A 46 -0.11 8.56 8.68
N ALA A 47 0.49 9.71 8.99
CA ALA A 47 0.40 10.41 10.26
C ALA A 47 -1.00 11.05 10.45
N THR A 48 -2.01 10.23 10.72
CA THR A 48 -3.39 10.66 10.95
C THR A 48 -3.78 10.57 12.42
N ASP A 49 -4.83 11.28 12.83
CA ASP A 49 -5.43 11.19 14.17
C ASP A 49 -6.29 9.93 14.40
N LEU A 50 -6.38 9.03 13.42
CA LEU A 50 -7.23 7.83 13.49
C LEU A 50 -6.67 6.76 14.44
N MET A 51 -5.36 6.79 14.69
CA MET A 51 -4.67 5.90 15.61
C MET A 51 -3.69 6.72 16.43
N VAL A 52 -3.75 6.58 17.75
CA VAL A 52 -3.00 7.38 18.73
C VAL A 52 -1.48 7.33 18.46
N ASP A 53 -1.00 6.18 18.00
CA ASP A 53 0.44 5.92 17.88
C ASP A 53 1.00 6.11 16.45
N LEU A 54 0.24 6.72 15.53
CA LEU A 54 0.70 6.92 14.15
C LEU A 54 1.31 8.29 13.86
N LYS A 55 1.15 9.28 14.74
CA LYS A 55 1.74 10.62 14.53
C LYS A 55 3.21 10.73 14.92
N GLU A 56 3.58 9.99 15.96
CA GLU A 56 4.91 10.05 16.56
C GLU A 56 6.00 9.25 15.83
N PRO A 57 5.72 8.11 15.17
CA PRO A 57 6.78 7.32 14.58
C PRO A 57 7.48 8.05 13.41
N PRO A 58 8.83 8.03 13.36
CA PRO A 58 9.60 8.74 12.34
C PRO A 58 9.34 8.23 10.91
N GLN A 59 8.85 6.99 10.77
CA GLN A 59 8.48 6.39 9.49
C GLN A 59 7.09 6.79 8.98
N SER A 60 6.31 7.55 9.77
CA SER A 60 4.99 8.02 9.33
C SER A 60 5.11 9.17 8.34
N VAL A 61 4.38 9.06 7.23
CA VAL A 61 4.30 10.08 6.18
C VAL A 61 3.25 11.14 6.57
N PRO A 62 3.57 12.46 6.50
CA PRO A 62 2.60 13.51 6.74
C PRO A 62 1.39 13.39 5.81
N LEU A 63 0.18 13.65 6.32
CA LEU A 63 -1.07 13.51 5.54
C LEU A 63 -1.06 14.37 4.27
N ASP A 64 -0.63 15.63 4.37
CA ASP A 64 -0.58 16.54 3.23
C ASP A 64 0.39 16.04 2.15
N LYS A 65 1.57 15.54 2.57
CA LYS A 65 2.53 14.92 1.65
C LYS A 65 1.91 13.71 0.95
N PHE A 66 1.28 12.80 1.69
CA PHE A 66 0.65 11.62 1.11
C PHE A 66 -0.45 12.01 0.10
N ALA A 67 -1.25 13.03 0.39
CA ALA A 67 -2.26 13.52 -0.53
C ALA A 67 -1.63 14.06 -1.83
N ASP A 68 -0.58 14.87 -1.73
CA ASP A 68 0.15 15.41 -2.88
C ASP A 68 0.77 14.28 -3.73
N ASP A 69 1.41 13.30 -3.08
CA ASP A 69 2.05 12.16 -3.75
C ASP A 69 1.07 11.24 -4.47
N VAL A 70 -0.19 11.18 -4.02
CA VAL A 70 -1.26 10.44 -4.70
C VAL A 70 -1.84 11.25 -5.85
N MET A 71 -2.09 12.56 -5.65
CA MET A 71 -2.75 13.40 -6.65
C MET A 71 -1.86 13.70 -7.86
N ALA A 72 -0.54 13.81 -7.66
CA ALA A 72 0.41 14.05 -8.75
C ALA A 72 0.35 12.96 -9.85
N PRO A 73 0.54 11.66 -9.57
CA PRO A 73 0.49 10.61 -10.59
C PRO A 73 -0.91 10.40 -11.15
N LEU A 74 -2.00 10.62 -10.39
CA LEU A 74 -3.36 10.59 -10.94
C LEU A 74 -3.58 11.59 -12.08
N THR A 75 -2.84 12.70 -12.08
CA THR A 75 -2.94 13.72 -13.13
C THR A 75 -1.99 13.47 -14.31
N VAL A 76 -0.82 12.87 -14.04
CA VAL A 76 0.27 12.70 -15.03
C VAL A 76 0.25 11.32 -15.69
N GLN A 77 -0.33 10.31 -15.04
CA GLN A 77 -0.36 8.92 -15.48
C GLN A 77 -1.81 8.43 -15.61
N PRO A 78 -2.55 8.90 -16.64
CA PRO A 78 -3.98 8.62 -16.77
C PRO A 78 -4.31 7.15 -17.02
N ASP A 79 -3.33 6.31 -17.35
CA ASP A 79 -3.51 4.87 -17.59
C ASP A 79 -2.96 4.00 -16.44
N ALA A 80 -2.67 4.60 -15.27
CA ALA A 80 -2.16 3.86 -14.12
C ALA A 80 -3.21 2.87 -13.58
N ASP A 81 -2.79 1.62 -13.39
CA ASP A 81 -3.56 0.60 -12.65
C ASP A 81 -3.40 0.77 -11.12
N GLU A 82 -2.25 1.30 -10.71
CA GLU A 82 -1.83 1.42 -9.32
C GLU A 82 -1.08 2.74 -9.08
N ILE A 83 -1.34 3.36 -7.94
CA ILE A 83 -0.58 4.50 -7.42
C ILE A 83 0.26 4.00 -6.25
N ILE A 84 1.56 3.94 -6.48
CA ILE A 84 2.58 3.50 -5.52
C ILE A 84 3.37 4.76 -5.15
N VAL A 85 3.28 5.19 -3.89
CA VAL A 85 4.13 6.28 -3.38
C VAL A 85 5.51 5.73 -3.01
N GLU A 86 6.52 6.58 -2.97
CA GLU A 86 7.93 6.21 -2.76
C GLU A 86 8.12 5.31 -1.52
N GLU A 87 7.47 5.64 -0.40
CA GLU A 87 7.62 4.93 0.87
C GLU A 87 7.05 3.50 0.86
N VAL A 88 6.27 3.12 -0.16
CA VAL A 88 5.73 1.76 -0.30
C VAL A 88 6.35 0.94 -1.42
N GLU A 89 7.22 1.52 -2.24
CA GLU A 89 7.90 0.80 -3.32
C GLU A 89 8.58 -0.50 -2.87
N PRO A 90 9.32 -0.54 -1.74
CA PRO A 90 9.97 -1.78 -1.27
C PRO A 90 8.99 -2.92 -0.96
N PHE A 91 7.72 -2.58 -0.70
CA PHE A 91 6.68 -3.53 -0.31
C PHE A 91 5.81 -3.99 -1.48
N ARG A 92 5.96 -3.41 -2.68
CA ARG A 92 5.07 -3.72 -3.81
C ARG A 92 5.38 -5.08 -4.45
N PHE A 93 6.66 -5.46 -4.55
CA PHE A 93 7.10 -6.65 -5.30
C PHE A 93 7.92 -7.68 -4.50
N PRO A 94 7.63 -7.92 -3.21
CA PRO A 94 8.46 -8.74 -2.33
C PRO A 94 8.56 -10.22 -2.76
N GLU A 95 7.49 -10.77 -3.34
CA GLU A 95 7.45 -12.14 -3.83
C GLU A 95 8.23 -12.29 -5.14
N ARG A 96 8.11 -11.30 -6.03
CA ARG A 96 8.87 -11.25 -7.29
C ARG A 96 10.36 -11.13 -7.01
N ASP A 97 10.71 -10.31 -6.03
CA ASP A 97 12.10 -9.97 -5.69
C ASP A 97 12.72 -10.95 -4.70
N GLY A 98 11.93 -11.89 -4.16
CA GLY A 98 12.39 -12.91 -3.21
C GLY A 98 12.70 -12.37 -1.80
N THR A 99 12.29 -11.14 -1.49
CA THR A 99 12.56 -10.44 -0.22
C THR A 99 11.45 -10.60 0.81
N LEU A 100 10.31 -11.22 0.46
CA LEU A 100 9.13 -11.31 1.34
C LEU A 100 9.47 -11.85 2.73
N ARG A 101 10.16 -13.00 2.79
CA ARG A 101 10.45 -13.66 4.06
C ARG A 101 11.32 -12.80 4.98
N GLU A 102 12.31 -12.12 4.41
CA GLU A 102 13.20 -11.22 5.13
C GLU A 102 12.44 -10.01 5.69
N ILE A 103 11.63 -9.37 4.84
CA ILE A 103 10.82 -8.22 5.25
C ILE A 103 9.87 -8.61 6.39
N VAL A 104 9.16 -9.73 6.28
CA VAL A 104 8.23 -10.18 7.34
C VAL A 104 8.97 -10.52 8.64
N ALA A 105 10.15 -11.14 8.56
CA ALA A 105 10.96 -11.44 9.75
C ALA A 105 11.42 -10.16 10.48
N SER A 106 11.83 -9.13 9.74
CA SER A 106 12.23 -7.84 10.33
C SER A 106 11.11 -7.14 11.13
N MET A 107 9.84 -7.49 10.86
CA MET A 107 8.67 -6.94 11.58
C MET A 107 8.37 -7.69 12.87
N THR A 108 8.94 -8.88 13.07
CA THR A 108 8.79 -9.68 14.29
C THR A 108 10.00 -9.58 15.21
N ASP A 109 11.16 -9.17 14.69
CA ASP A 109 12.44 -9.12 15.42
C ASP A 109 12.60 -7.82 16.25
N SER A 110 11.53 -7.40 16.93
CA SER A 110 11.60 -6.33 17.93
C SER A 110 11.80 -6.94 19.32
N ASP A 111 13.07 -6.99 19.76
CA ASP A 111 13.47 -7.02 21.17
C ASP A 111 13.62 -5.58 21.71
#